data_AF-A0A673K6T6-F1
#
_entry.id   AF-A0A673K6T6-F1
#
_cell.length_a   1.000
_cell.length_b   1.000
_cell.length_c   1.000
_cell.angle_alpha   90.00
_cell.angle_beta   90.00
_cell.angle_gamma   90.00
#
_symmetry.space_group_name_H-M   'P 1'
#
loop_
_entity.id
_entity.type
_entity.pdbx_description
1 polymer ?
#
loop_
_entity_poly.entity_id
_entity_poly.type
_entity_poly.pdbx_seq_one_letter_code
_entity_poly.pdbx_strand_id
1 'polypeptide(L)'
;MLRQVIHRGLKSSFYWLGLFVSRHPVFFLTVPAVLTIIFGSTVLSRFKPETDLEILVAPTHSLAKIERSLANSLFPIDQSKHKLYSDLHTPGRYGRLILLAKSGGNILELADKSALGSYAKKF
;
A
#
# COMPACT_ATOMS: atom_id res chain seq x y z
N MET A 1 -24.24 45.96 -19.64
CA MET A 1 -24.24 46.72 -18.37
C MET A 1 -23.70 45.89 -17.20
N LEU A 2 -24.26 44.71 -16.87
CA LEU A 2 -23.81 43.87 -15.73
C LEU A 2 -22.32 43.48 -15.75
N ARG A 3 -21.79 43.09 -16.92
CA ARG A 3 -20.39 42.66 -17.09
C ARG A 3 -19.39 43.76 -16.75
N GLN A 4 -19.73 45.02 -17.02
CA GLN A 4 -18.87 46.17 -16.72
C GLN A 4 -18.83 46.45 -15.22
N VAL A 5 -19.97 46.31 -14.52
CA VAL A 5 -20.05 46.48 -13.05
C VAL A 5 -19.24 45.39 -12.35
N ILE A 6 -19.37 44.13 -12.78
CA ILE A 6 -18.58 43.02 -12.26
C ILE A 6 -17.08 43.28 -12.48
N HIS A 7 -16.68 43.67 -13.69
CA HIS A 7 -15.27 43.89 -14.00
C HIS A 7 -14.68 45.07 -13.21
N ARG A 8 -15.46 46.14 -13.01
CA ARG A 8 -15.09 47.30 -12.19
C ARG A 8 -14.96 46.92 -10.71
N GLY A 9 -15.91 46.14 -10.19
CA GLY A 9 -15.89 45.63 -8.81
C GLY A 9 -14.71 44.69 -8.55
N LEU A 10 -14.45 43.76 -9.47
CA LEU A 10 -13.34 42.82 -9.38
C LEU A 10 -11.99 43.55 -9.44
N LYS A 11 -11.84 44.53 -10.34
CA LYS A 11 -10.63 45.36 -10.44
C LYS A 11 -10.40 46.16 -9.16
N SER A 12 -11.45 46.74 -8.57
CA SER A 12 -11.35 47.47 -7.31
C SER A 12 -10.95 46.55 -6.14
N SER A 13 -11.55 45.36 -6.08
CA SER A 13 -11.26 44.35 -5.05
C SER A 13 -9.81 43.87 -5.13
N PHE A 14 -9.33 43.51 -6.33
CA PHE A 14 -7.94 43.11 -6.52
C PHE A 14 -6.94 44.24 -6.26
N TYR A 15 -7.30 45.49 -6.58
CA TYR A 15 -6.47 46.65 -6.26
C TYR A 15 -6.33 46.83 -4.74
N TRP A 16 -7.44 46.72 -4.00
CA TRP A 16 -7.42 46.79 -2.53
C TRP A 16 -6.64 45.63 -1.90
N LEU A 17 -6.82 44.42 -2.40
CA LEU A 17 -6.08 43.25 -1.94
C LEU A 17 -4.57 43.43 -2.20
N GLY A 18 -4.20 43.89 -3.40
CA GLY A 18 -2.81 44.20 -3.74
C GLY A 18 -2.20 45.29 -2.87
N LEU A 19 -2.96 46.36 -2.57
CA LEU A 19 -2.53 47.44 -1.67
C LEU A 19 -2.32 46.94 -0.23
N PHE A 20 -3.18 46.03 0.23
CA PHE A 20 -3.05 45.42 1.55
C PHE A 20 -1.82 44.49 1.63
N VAL A 21 -1.60 43.69 0.59
CA VAL A 21 -0.44 42.80 0.48
C VAL A 21 0.87 43.59 0.42
N SER A 22 0.93 44.67 -0.36
CA SER A 22 2.14 45.50 -0.47
C SER A 22 2.47 46.26 0.82
N ARG A 23 1.47 46.57 1.64
CA ARG A 23 1.65 47.23 2.94
C ARG A 23 2.15 46.27 4.03
N HIS A 24 1.85 44.98 3.91
CA HIS A 24 2.25 43.94 4.87
C HIS A 24 2.90 42.73 4.18
N PRO A 25 4.01 42.91 3.43
CA PRO A 25 4.58 41.86 2.58
C PRO A 25 5.12 40.69 3.39
N VAL A 26 5.67 40.96 4.58
CA VAL A 26 6.25 39.93 5.46
C VAL A 26 5.17 39.00 6.01
N PHE A 27 4.03 39.53 6.48
CA PHE A 27 2.93 38.71 7.00
C PHE A 27 2.32 37.80 5.93
N PHE A 28 2.18 38.32 4.71
CA PHE A 28 1.62 37.54 3.60
C PHE A 28 2.58 36.47 3.07
N LEU A 29 3.87 36.58 3.36
CA LEU A 29 4.86 35.55 3.04
C LEU A 29 4.97 34.50 4.16
N THR A 30 4.98 34.94 5.42
CA THR A 30 5.18 34.05 6.57
C THR A 30 3.94 33.22 6.90
N VAL A 31 2.75 33.81 6.86
CA VAL A 31 1.51 33.12 7.26
C VAL A 31 1.21 31.92 6.34
N PRO A 32 1.18 32.06 5.00
CA PRO A 32 0.96 30.91 4.13
C PRO A 32 2.10 29.90 4.22
N ALA A 33 3.36 30.35 4.35
CA ALA A 33 4.50 29.43 4.49
C ALA A 33 4.39 28.56 5.75
N VAL A 34 4.10 29.17 6.90
CA VAL A 34 3.91 28.45 8.16
C VAL A 34 2.69 27.53 8.07
N LEU A 35 1.59 28.00 7.47
CA LEU A 35 0.39 27.20 7.26
C LEU A 35 0.69 25.97 6.38
N THR A 36 1.42 26.14 5.28
CA THR A 36 1.83 25.06 4.37
C THR A 36 2.74 24.07 5.08
N ILE A 37 3.66 24.54 5.93
CA ILE A 37 4.55 23.65 6.71
C ILE A 37 3.73 22.84 7.72
N ILE A 38 2.83 23.48 8.47
CA ILE A 38 2.00 22.81 9.48
C ILE A 38 1.05 21.81 8.82
N PHE A 39 0.32 22.22 7.76
CA PHE A 39 -0.57 21.32 7.04
C PHE A 39 0.19 20.22 6.31
N GLY A 40 1.29 20.56 5.63
CA GLY A 40 2.11 19.62 4.89
C GLY A 40 2.68 18.53 5.79
N SER A 41 3.27 18.92 6.94
CA SER A 41 3.77 17.97 7.92
C SER A 41 2.66 17.12 8.53
N THR A 42 1.54 17.73 8.92
CA THR A 42 0.41 16.99 9.52
C THR A 42 -0.19 15.96 8.56
N VAL A 43 -0.39 16.33 7.30
CA VAL A 43 -0.96 15.44 6.27
C VAL A 43 0.03 14.32 5.95
N LEU A 44 1.32 14.65 5.78
CA LEU A 44 2.34 13.65 5.45
C LEU A 44 2.55 12.66 6.60
N SER A 45 2.50 13.11 7.86
CA SER A 45 2.60 12.22 9.03
C SER A 45 1.41 11.26 9.18
N ARG A 46 0.24 11.61 8.63
CA ARG A 46 -0.95 10.75 8.66
C ARG A 46 -1.03 9.82 7.45
N PHE A 47 -0.21 10.04 6.43
CA PHE A 47 -0.14 9.18 5.27
C PHE A 47 0.57 7.87 5.62
N LYS A 48 -0.22 6.83 5.91
CA LYS A 48 0.28 5.47 6.02
C LYS A 48 0.19 4.82 4.64
N PRO A 49 1.32 4.43 4.01
CA PRO A 49 1.26 3.71 2.76
C PRO A 49 0.58 2.36 3.00
N GLU A 50 -0.52 2.12 2.29
CA GLU A 50 -1.21 0.83 2.33
C GLU A 50 -0.36 -0.18 1.53
N THR A 51 0.29 -1.11 2.22
CA THR A 51 1.18 -2.11 1.60
C THR A 51 0.49 -3.44 1.33
N ASP A 52 -0.78 -3.58 1.75
CA ASP A 52 -1.50 -4.84 1.59
C ASP A 52 -1.97 -5.02 0.14
N LEU A 53 -1.38 -6.01 -0.53
CA LEU A 53 -1.72 -6.37 -1.91
C LEU A 53 -3.20 -6.74 -2.07
N GLU A 54 -3.82 -7.35 -1.05
CA GLU A 54 -5.24 -7.73 -1.12
C GLU A 54 -6.16 -6.49 -1.15
N ILE A 55 -5.75 -5.39 -0.51
CA ILE A 55 -6.49 -4.13 -0.50
C ILE A 55 -6.22 -3.34 -1.77
N LEU A 56 -4.97 -3.38 -2.28
CA LEU A 56 -4.57 -2.66 -3.49
C LEU A 56 -5.14 -3.27 -4.77
N VAL A 57 -5.28 -4.60 -4.84
CA VAL A 57 -5.64 -5.31 -6.08
C VAL A 57 -7.08 -5.81 -6.08
N ALA A 58 -7.66 -6.11 -4.92
CA ALA A 58 -9.02 -6.65 -4.84
C ALA A 58 -10.03 -5.59 -4.38
N PRO A 59 -11.24 -5.54 -4.98
CA PRO A 59 -12.30 -4.60 -4.60
C PRO A 59 -12.65 -4.71 -3.10
N THR A 60 -12.95 -3.58 -2.46
CA THR A 60 -13.17 -3.47 -1.01
C THR A 60 -14.35 -4.29 -0.51
N HIS A 61 -15.43 -4.34 -1.28
CA HIS A 61 -16.69 -5.01 -0.92
C HIS A 61 -17.08 -6.06 -1.97
N SER A 62 -16.26 -7.10 -2.12
CA SER A 62 -16.63 -8.24 -2.95
C SER A 62 -17.45 -9.26 -2.16
N LEU A 63 -18.35 -9.98 -2.84
CA LEU A 63 -19.10 -11.10 -2.27
C LEU A 63 -18.14 -12.13 -1.64
N ALA A 64 -17.03 -12.44 -2.32
CA ALA A 64 -16.00 -13.34 -1.83
C ALA A 64 -15.36 -12.87 -0.51
N LYS A 65 -15.15 -11.55 -0.30
CA LYS A 65 -14.66 -11.00 0.98
C LYS A 65 -15.71 -11.15 2.09
N ILE A 66 -16.99 -10.98 1.78
CA ILE A 66 -18.10 -11.16 2.73
C ILE A 66 -18.21 -12.63 3.14
N GLU A 67 -18.24 -13.55 2.17
CA GLU A 67 -18.29 -15.00 2.40
C GLU A 67 -17.09 -15.46 3.24
N ARG A 68 -15.88 -14.98 2.91
CA ARG A 68 -14.66 -15.24 3.68
C ARG A 68 -14.75 -14.73 5.11
N SER A 69 -15.28 -13.52 5.32
CA SER A 69 -15.48 -12.96 6.67
C SER A 69 -16.48 -13.77 7.50
N LEU A 70 -17.54 -14.25 6.85
CA LEU A 70 -18.58 -15.06 7.47
C LEU A 70 -18.04 -16.46 7.80
N ALA A 71 -17.31 -17.10 6.88
CA ALA A 71 -16.65 -18.37 7.11
C ALA A 71 -15.64 -18.29 8.27
N ASN A 72 -14.80 -17.25 8.31
CA ASN A 72 -13.86 -17.02 9.41
C ASN A 72 -14.56 -16.81 10.76
N SER A 73 -15.75 -16.20 10.77
CA SER A 73 -16.53 -15.99 11.99
C SER A 73 -17.22 -17.27 12.47
N LEU A 74 -17.73 -18.10 11.56
CA LEU A 74 -18.45 -19.33 11.91
C LEU A 74 -17.49 -20.48 12.24
N PHE A 75 -16.32 -20.51 11.60
CA PHE A 75 -15.31 -21.57 11.75
C PHE A 75 -13.94 -20.95 12.00
N PRO A 76 -13.63 -20.51 13.23
CA PRO A 76 -12.32 -19.94 13.54
C PRO A 76 -11.23 -21.00 13.37
N ILE A 77 -10.31 -20.78 12.43
CA ILE A 77 -9.16 -21.65 12.21
C ILE A 77 -8.02 -21.16 13.11
N ASP A 78 -7.56 -22.01 14.04
CA ASP A 78 -6.39 -21.75 14.87
C ASP A 78 -5.11 -21.80 14.02
N GLN A 79 -4.78 -20.68 13.37
CA GLN A 79 -3.55 -20.52 12.57
C GLN A 79 -2.25 -20.63 13.39
N SER A 80 -2.36 -20.73 14.72
CA SER A 80 -1.22 -20.76 15.65
C SER A 80 -0.56 -22.12 15.78
N LYS A 81 -1.31 -23.23 15.61
CA LYS A 81 -0.78 -24.53 16.04
C LYS A 81 -0.08 -25.34 14.95
N HIS A 82 -0.56 -25.43 13.71
CA HIS A 82 0.19 -26.11 12.66
C HIS A 82 -0.17 -25.54 11.29
N LYS A 83 0.79 -24.94 10.57
CA LYS A 83 0.64 -24.54 9.16
C LYS A 83 0.62 -25.79 8.26
N LEU A 84 -0.42 -26.60 8.37
CA LEU A 84 -0.62 -27.75 7.48
C LEU A 84 -1.03 -27.25 6.09
N TYR A 85 -0.65 -28.01 5.07
CA TYR A 85 -0.91 -27.66 3.67
C TYR A 85 -2.41 -27.57 3.35
N SER A 86 -3.26 -28.24 4.15
CA SER A 86 -4.72 -28.20 4.10
C SER A 86 -5.32 -26.84 4.49
N ASP A 87 -4.57 -25.99 5.21
CA ASP A 87 -5.07 -24.72 5.73
C ASP A 87 -4.80 -23.54 4.76
N LEU A 88 -4.24 -23.83 3.57
CA LEU A 88 -3.86 -22.85 2.54
C LEU A 88 -5.05 -22.23 1.77
N HIS A 89 -6.30 -22.51 2.14
CA HIS A 89 -7.46 -21.83 1.56
C HIS A 89 -7.52 -20.32 1.88
N THR A 90 -6.68 -19.88 2.83
CA THR A 90 -6.42 -18.46 3.11
C THR A 90 -5.15 -18.03 2.38
N PRO A 91 -5.07 -16.84 1.72
CA PRO A 91 -3.82 -16.12 1.43
C PRO A 91 -2.99 -15.89 2.71
N GLY A 92 -2.46 -16.98 3.24
CA GLY A 92 -1.54 -17.01 4.36
C GLY A 92 -0.13 -16.85 3.85
N ARG A 93 0.79 -16.52 4.76
CA ARG A 93 2.22 -16.43 4.45
C ARG A 93 2.79 -17.83 4.25
N TYR A 94 2.90 -18.27 3.00
CA TYR A 94 3.63 -19.47 2.60
C TYR A 94 4.82 -19.10 1.72
N GLY A 95 5.97 -19.75 1.96
CA GLY A 95 7.12 -19.66 1.08
C GLY A 95 7.04 -20.78 0.04
N ARG A 96 7.00 -20.43 -1.25
CA ARG A 96 7.08 -21.43 -2.33
C ARG A 96 8.51 -21.49 -2.84
N LEU A 97 9.16 -22.64 -2.68
CA LEU A 97 10.42 -22.93 -3.35
C LEU A 97 10.12 -23.74 -4.61
N ILE A 98 10.51 -23.20 -5.77
CA ILE A 98 10.41 -23.91 -7.04
C ILE A 98 11.81 -24.36 -7.42
N LEU A 99 12.05 -25.66 -7.32
CA LEU A 99 13.30 -26.28 -7.77
C LEU A 99 13.14 -26.66 -9.25
N LEU A 100 14.11 -26.27 -10.06
CA LEU A 100 14.15 -26.59 -11.50
C LEU A 100 15.44 -27.35 -11.78
N ALA A 101 15.34 -28.46 -12.53
CA ALA A 101 16.53 -29.15 -13.02
C ALA A 101 17.20 -28.29 -14.10
N LYS A 102 18.52 -28.11 -13.99
CA LYS A 102 19.34 -27.29 -14.91
C LYS A 102 19.19 -27.66 -16.39
N SER A 103 18.74 -28.87 -16.71
CA SER A 103 18.60 -29.38 -18.09
C SER A 103 17.19 -29.90 -18.42
N GLY A 104 16.17 -29.55 -17.62
CA GLY A 104 14.81 -30.08 -17.82
C GLY A 104 14.63 -31.58 -17.53
N GLY A 105 15.65 -32.23 -16.95
CA GLY A 105 15.59 -33.63 -16.53
C GLY A 105 14.81 -33.84 -15.23
N ASN A 106 14.62 -35.10 -14.85
CA ASN A 106 13.86 -35.47 -13.65
C ASN A 106 14.60 -35.06 -12.36
N ILE A 107 13.98 -34.18 -11.57
CA ILE A 107 14.52 -33.68 -10.29
C ILE A 107 14.64 -34.80 -9.25
N LEU A 108 13.73 -35.78 -9.27
CA LEU A 108 13.71 -36.87 -8.29
C LEU A 108 14.88 -37.85 -8.51
N GLU A 109 15.31 -38.04 -9.75
CA GLU A 109 16.45 -38.92 -10.07
C GLU A 109 17.80 -38.33 -9.64
N LEU A 110 17.92 -36.99 -9.67
CA LEU A 110 19.14 -36.29 -9.25
C LEU A 110 19.30 -36.30 -7.73
N ALA A 111 18.19 -36.23 -6.98
CA ALA A 111 18.18 -36.28 -5.52
C ALA A 111 18.76 -37.61 -5.00
N ASP A 112 18.39 -38.72 -5.62
CA ASP A 112 18.84 -40.07 -5.24
C ASP A 112 20.37 -40.23 -5.38
N LYS A 113 20.96 -39.71 -6.46
CA LYS A 113 22.42 -39.74 -6.69
C LYS A 113 23.19 -38.87 -5.68
N SER A 114 22.61 -37.73 -5.26
CA SER A 114 23.24 -36.86 -4.26
C SER A 114 23.19 -37.42 -2.84
N ALA A 115 22.16 -38.20 -2.49
CA ALA A 115 22.06 -38.89 -1.22
C ALA A 115 23.03 -40.08 -1.14
N LEU A 116 23.16 -40.85 -2.22
CA LEU A 116 24.11 -41.97 -2.31
C LEU A 116 25.59 -41.53 -2.28
N GLY A 117 25.92 -40.37 -2.85
CA GLY A 117 27.28 -39.82 -2.81
C GLY A 117 27.73 -39.37 -1.41
N SER A 118 26.79 -39.05 -0.51
CA SER A 118 27.09 -38.69 0.88
C SER A 118 27.39 -39.91 1.76
N TYR A 119 26.75 -41.05 1.50
CA TYR A 119 27.01 -42.31 2.20
C TYR A 119 28.28 -43.03 1.71
N ALA A 120 28.70 -42.82 0.46
CA ALA A 120 29.91 -43.44 -0.09
C ALA A 120 31.23 -42.81 0.40
N LYS A 121 31.19 -41.65 1.07
CA LYS A 121 32.39 -40.94 1.56
C LYS A 121 32.74 -41.25 3.02
N LYS A 122 32.04 -42.23 3.63
CA LYS A 122 32.20 -42.62 5.04
C LYS A 122 32.86 -43.98 5.24
N PHE A 123 33.45 -44.55 4.18
CA PHE A 123 34.32 -45.73 4.23
C PHE A 123 35.62 -45.43 3.49
#